data_AF-A0A368H6T6-F1
#
_entry.id   AF-A0A368H6T6-F1
#
_cell.length_a   1.000
_cell.length_b   1.000
_cell.length_c   1.000
_cell.angle_alpha   90.00
_cell.angle_beta   90.00
_cell.angle_gamma   90.00
#
_symmetry.space_group_name_H-M   'P 1'
#
loop_
_entity.id
_entity.type
_entity.pdbx_description
1 polymer ?
#
loop_
_entity_poly.entity_id
_entity_poly.type
_entity_poly.pdbx_seq_one_letter_code
_entity_poly.pdbx_strand_id
1 'polypeptide(L)'
;MVLCLICGASVNSNETRALPANRQCLGILLSSLMIFDHADVNEMRDVYALGGKRNKQLCKGHHAKAAYFLLDEVERSGGLSRYRDPKAGGRNTYVNEGNIPQQILDLLNATVKQLDIENVLTPRNLATFLNDALVRYFRGSEWHNSIAGSNKSSGFFVMPSSSDSSKRVESRKRPAEAIDVIPVPPPQPVRPCGSTHLEGGYSSASGECVQPQNNSGTGGENVSCSPTTESDNLFEQKIKVEPGLEEEEPSNFLMTVGHIKPEPLSH
;
A
#
# COMPACT_ATOMS: atom_id res chain seq x y z
N MET A 1 24.26 -9.05 1.00
CA MET A 1 23.66 -8.29 -0.12
C MET A 1 22.39 -8.99 -0.56
N VAL A 2 21.34 -8.23 -0.85
CA VAL A 2 20.04 -8.73 -1.28
C VAL A 2 19.58 -7.89 -2.47
N LEU A 3 18.98 -8.53 -3.48
CA LEU A 3 18.44 -7.83 -4.64
C LEU A 3 17.07 -7.22 -4.32
N CYS A 4 16.89 -5.94 -4.62
CA CYS A 4 15.58 -5.30 -4.56
C CYS A 4 14.72 -5.80 -5.72
N LEU A 5 13.50 -6.28 -5.44
CA LEU A 5 12.60 -6.76 -6.48
C LEU A 5 12.10 -5.70 -7.47
N ILE A 6 12.17 -4.42 -7.10
CA ILE A 6 11.63 -3.33 -7.93
C ILE A 6 12.72 -2.78 -8.86
N CYS A 7 13.88 -2.35 -8.33
CA CYS A 7 14.95 -1.78 -9.17
C CYS A 7 16.04 -2.78 -9.57
N GLY A 8 15.99 -4.03 -9.10
CA GLY A 8 17.04 -5.03 -9.34
C GLY A 8 18.38 -4.72 -8.65
N ALA A 9 18.52 -3.59 -7.96
CA ALA A 9 19.79 -3.20 -7.34
C ALA A 9 20.17 -4.14 -6.18
N SER A 10 21.47 -4.40 -6.06
CA SER A 10 22.06 -5.10 -4.92
C SER A 10 22.21 -4.14 -3.75
N VAL A 11 21.46 -4.38 -2.68
CA VAL A 11 21.36 -3.50 -1.51
C VAL A 11 21.83 -4.24 -0.26
N ASN A 12 22.38 -3.51 0.70
CA ASN A 12 22.75 -4.10 2.00
C ASN A 12 21.50 -4.60 2.72
N SER A 13 21.60 -5.72 3.45
CA SER A 13 20.43 -6.32 4.10
C SER A 13 19.76 -5.37 5.12
N ASN A 14 20.53 -4.47 5.74
CA ASN A 14 20.05 -3.42 6.65
C ASN A 14 19.29 -2.27 5.94
N GLU A 15 19.46 -2.12 4.63
CA GLU A 15 18.80 -1.13 3.77
C GLU A 15 17.63 -1.75 2.98
N THR A 16 17.37 -3.04 3.19
CA THR A 16 16.21 -3.74 2.65
C THR A 16 15.10 -3.91 3.68
N ARG A 17 13.90 -4.18 3.17
CA ARG A 17 12.72 -4.52 3.93
C ARG A 17 11.97 -5.65 3.23
N ALA A 18 11.44 -6.58 4.02
CA ALA A 18 10.59 -7.64 3.50
C ALA A 18 9.33 -7.04 2.85
N LEU A 19 8.90 -7.59 1.73
CA LEU A 19 7.65 -7.19 1.11
C LEU A 19 6.48 -7.36 2.10
N PRO A 20 5.53 -6.41 2.14
CA PRO A 20 4.32 -6.57 2.95
C PRO A 20 3.60 -7.88 2.58
N ALA A 21 3.31 -8.71 3.57
CA ALA A 21 2.50 -9.92 3.37
C ALA A 21 1.02 -9.59 3.11
N ASN A 22 0.54 -8.44 3.63
CA ASN A 22 -0.79 -7.95 3.36
C ASN A 22 -0.88 -7.43 1.92
N ARG A 23 -1.77 -8.03 1.12
CA ARG A 23 -2.05 -7.68 -0.28
C ARG A 23 -2.46 -6.22 -0.48
N GLN A 24 -3.22 -5.65 0.46
CA GLN A 24 -3.64 -4.24 0.41
C GLN A 24 -2.43 -3.32 0.60
N CYS A 25 -1.57 -3.58 1.59
CA CYS A 25 -0.35 -2.79 1.80
C CYS A 25 0.63 -2.91 0.63
N LEU A 26 0.76 -4.10 0.05
CA LEU A 26 1.55 -4.29 -1.17
C LEU A 26 0.94 -3.54 -2.36
N GLY A 27 -0.39 -3.60 -2.53
CA GLY A 27 -1.13 -2.87 -3.55
C GLY A 27 -0.92 -1.36 -3.44
N ILE A 28 -0.98 -0.80 -2.22
CA ILE A 28 -0.69 0.61 -1.95
C ILE A 28 0.73 0.97 -2.37
N LEU A 29 1.72 0.18 -1.94
CA LEU A 29 3.13 0.40 -2.26
C LEU A 29 3.36 0.43 -3.78
N LEU A 30 2.91 -0.59 -4.51
CA LEU A 30 3.15 -0.71 -5.95
C LEU A 30 2.36 0.33 -6.74
N SER A 31 1.08 0.54 -6.40
CA SER A 31 0.24 1.55 -7.08
C SER A 31 0.82 2.95 -6.91
N SER A 32 1.32 3.28 -5.72
CA SER A 32 1.97 4.58 -5.48
C SER A 32 3.22 4.76 -6.35
N LEU A 33 4.03 3.71 -6.52
CA LEU A 33 5.22 3.75 -7.38
C LEU A 33 4.86 3.83 -8.87
N MET A 34 3.78 3.19 -9.30
CA MET A 34 3.28 3.32 -10.67
C MET A 34 2.83 4.75 -10.98
N ILE A 35 2.11 5.38 -10.04
CA ILE A 35 1.63 6.75 -10.20
C ILE A 35 2.79 7.74 -10.17
N PHE A 36 3.70 7.61 -9.20
CA PHE A 36 4.75 8.60 -8.94
C PHE A 36 6.02 8.41 -9.79
N ASP A 37 6.42 7.17 -10.05
CA ASP A 37 7.69 6.84 -10.71
C ASP A 37 7.50 6.31 -12.13
N HIS A 38 6.27 6.31 -12.64
CA HIS A 38 5.90 5.76 -13.95
C HIS A 38 6.40 4.32 -14.16
N ALA A 39 6.41 3.52 -13.08
CA ALA A 39 6.81 2.13 -13.16
C ALA A 39 5.89 1.34 -14.10
N ASP A 40 6.47 0.41 -14.88
CA ASP A 40 5.71 -0.38 -15.85
C ASP A 40 4.68 -1.28 -15.15
N VAL A 41 3.47 -1.31 -15.72
CA VAL A 41 2.33 -2.06 -15.16
C VAL A 41 2.62 -3.56 -15.13
N ASN A 42 3.32 -4.11 -16.13
CA ASN A 42 3.60 -5.54 -16.18
C ASN A 42 4.69 -5.92 -15.18
N GLU A 43 5.74 -5.12 -15.04
CA GLU A 43 6.75 -5.32 -14.00
C GLU A 43 6.13 -5.30 -12.59
N MET A 44 5.25 -4.33 -12.33
CA MET A 44 4.55 -4.24 -11.04
C MET A 44 3.58 -5.39 -10.81
N ARG A 45 2.93 -5.90 -11.88
CA ARG A 45 2.07 -7.09 -11.80
C ARG A 45 2.87 -8.33 -11.43
N ASP A 46 4.07 -8.50 -11.99
CA ASP A 46 4.95 -9.62 -11.66
C ASP A 46 5.42 -9.54 -10.19
N VAL A 47 5.80 -8.34 -9.73
CA VAL A 47 6.15 -8.12 -8.31
C VAL A 47 4.96 -8.41 -7.41
N TYR A 48 3.75 -7.98 -7.80
CA TYR A 48 2.52 -8.26 -7.04
C TYR A 48 2.21 -9.76 -6.98
N ALA A 49 2.35 -10.50 -8.08
CA ALA A 49 2.15 -11.95 -8.12
C ALA A 49 3.16 -12.71 -7.24
N LEU A 50 4.36 -12.17 -7.06
CA LEU A 50 5.35 -12.68 -6.11
C LEU A 50 5.04 -12.31 -4.66
N GLY A 51 4.19 -11.30 -4.43
CA GLY A 51 3.67 -10.90 -3.13
C GLY A 51 2.97 -12.05 -2.41
N GLY A 52 3.54 -12.49 -1.29
CA GLY A 52 3.07 -13.65 -0.53
C GLY A 52 4.10 -14.79 -0.45
N LYS A 53 5.10 -14.79 -1.35
CA LYS A 53 6.25 -15.69 -1.21
C LYS A 53 7.19 -15.14 -0.13
N ARG A 54 7.71 -16.02 0.72
CA ARG A 54 8.68 -15.66 1.76
C ARG A 54 9.99 -15.15 1.13
N ASN A 55 10.75 -14.36 1.90
CA ASN A 55 12.11 -13.89 1.56
C ASN A 55 12.20 -12.92 0.38
N LYS A 56 11.09 -12.28 0.00
CA LYS A 56 11.08 -11.22 -1.00
C LYS A 56 11.37 -9.87 -0.32
N GLN A 57 12.31 -9.11 -0.90
CA GLN A 57 12.89 -7.94 -0.28
C GLN A 57 12.84 -6.75 -1.25
N LEU A 58 12.57 -5.56 -0.71
CA LEU A 58 12.64 -4.28 -1.40
C LEU A 58 13.63 -3.35 -0.70
N CYS A 59 14.22 -2.41 -1.43
CA CYS A 59 15.01 -1.37 -0.77
C CYS A 59 14.09 -0.43 0.03
N LYS A 60 14.58 0.06 1.17
CA LYS A 60 13.86 1.04 1.99
C LYS A 60 13.51 2.30 1.20
N GLY A 61 14.34 2.67 0.21
CA GLY A 61 14.12 3.82 -0.66
C GLY A 61 12.78 3.79 -1.40
N HIS A 62 12.39 2.67 -2.02
CA HIS A 62 11.08 2.58 -2.69
C HIS A 62 9.91 2.71 -1.72
N HIS A 63 10.04 2.11 -0.52
CA HIS A 63 9.00 2.23 0.49
C HIS A 63 8.86 3.67 0.98
N ALA A 64 9.98 4.36 1.21
CA ALA A 64 9.99 5.76 1.62
C ALA A 64 9.43 6.67 0.50
N LYS A 65 9.83 6.45 -0.76
CA LYS A 65 9.37 7.20 -1.93
C LYS A 65 7.85 7.09 -2.11
N ALA A 66 7.30 5.88 -2.02
CA ALA A 66 5.85 5.65 -2.06
C ALA A 66 5.12 6.36 -0.91
N ALA A 67 5.63 6.22 0.32
CA ALA A 67 5.03 6.88 1.48
C ALA A 67 5.11 8.40 1.40
N TYR A 68 6.21 8.95 0.88
CA TYR A 68 6.39 10.39 0.70
C TYR A 68 5.37 10.96 -0.28
N PHE A 69 5.21 10.33 -1.45
CA PHE A 69 4.21 10.72 -2.43
C PHE A 69 2.80 10.78 -1.81
N LEU A 70 2.40 9.71 -1.11
CA LEU A 70 1.08 9.67 -0.46
C LEU A 70 0.93 10.73 0.64
N LEU A 71 1.98 10.96 1.44
CA LEU A 71 1.95 11.94 2.51
C LEU A 71 1.81 13.35 1.97
N ASP A 72 2.50 13.68 0.87
CA ASP A 72 2.42 14.98 0.20
C ASP A 72 1.02 15.24 -0.36
N GLU A 73 0.36 14.23 -0.95
CA GLU A 73 -1.02 14.34 -1.41
C GLU A 73 -2.02 14.53 -0.25
N VAL A 74 -1.83 13.81 0.87
CA VAL A 74 -2.64 13.99 2.09
C VAL A 74 -2.40 15.38 2.70
N GLU A 75 -1.16 15.87 2.72
CA GLU A 75 -0.80 17.21 3.23
C GLU A 75 -1.43 18.31 2.36
N ARG A 76 -1.34 18.19 1.03
CA ARG A 76 -1.95 19.14 0.09
C ARG A 76 -3.47 19.23 0.24
N SER A 77 -4.10 18.17 0.73
CA SER A 77 -5.53 18.12 1.03
C SER A 77 -5.89 18.57 2.44
N GLY A 78 -4.91 19.00 3.25
CA GLY A 78 -5.11 19.39 4.65
C GLY A 78 -5.36 18.23 5.61
N GLY A 79 -5.10 16.98 5.20
CA GLY A 79 -5.38 15.77 5.98
C GLY A 79 -4.35 15.44 7.07
N LEU A 80 -3.23 16.16 7.13
CA LEU A 80 -2.22 15.92 8.16
C LEU A 80 -2.61 16.49 9.52
N SER A 81 -3.04 15.61 10.42
CA SER A 81 -3.21 15.94 11.83
C SER A 81 -1.84 15.97 12.52
N ARG A 82 -1.36 17.17 12.83
CA ARG A 82 -0.19 17.36 13.70
C ARG A 82 -0.63 17.27 15.15
N TYR A 83 -0.71 16.06 15.69
CA TYR A 83 -1.00 15.88 17.10
C TYR A 83 0.25 16.07 17.93
N ARG A 84 0.17 16.99 18.89
CA ARG A 84 1.19 17.13 19.91
C ARG A 84 0.79 16.24 21.07
N ASP A 85 1.40 15.06 21.17
CA ASP A 85 1.25 14.23 22.36
C ASP A 85 1.89 14.99 23.54
N PRO A 86 1.14 15.32 24.61
CA PRO A 86 1.70 16.01 25.76
C PRO A 86 2.74 15.17 26.52
N LYS A 87 2.68 13.84 26.38
CA LYS A 87 3.53 12.89 27.12
C LYS A 87 4.76 12.46 26.35
N ALA A 88 4.66 12.34 25.02
CA ALA A 88 5.83 12.15 24.18
C ALA A 88 6.47 13.52 23.93
N GLY A 89 7.70 13.74 24.39
CA GLY A 89 8.43 15.01 24.23
C GLY A 89 8.75 15.44 22.78
N GLY A 90 7.98 14.99 21.78
CA GLY A 90 8.16 15.28 20.36
C GLY A 90 6.85 15.47 19.62
N ARG A 91 6.93 16.15 18.47
CA ARG A 91 5.83 16.24 17.51
C ARG A 91 5.72 14.89 16.79
N ASN A 92 4.68 14.12 17.11
CA ASN A 92 4.36 12.90 16.39
C ASN A 92 3.32 13.23 15.32
N THR A 93 3.70 13.09 14.06
CA THR A 93 2.75 13.18 12.94
C THR A 93 2.12 11.81 12.76
N TYR A 94 0.79 11.75 12.66
CA TYR A 94 0.05 10.57 12.26
C TYR A 94 -1.02 10.95 11.26
N VAL A 95 -1.50 9.95 10.52
CA VAL A 95 -2.59 10.09 9.55
C VAL A 95 -3.80 9.32 10.07
N ASN A 96 -4.93 10.02 10.21
CA ASN A 96 -6.22 9.42 10.53
C ASN A 96 -6.94 8.95 9.27
N GLU A 97 -7.79 7.93 9.42
CA GLU A 97 -8.60 7.38 8.33
C GLU A 97 -9.55 8.44 7.74
N GLY A 98 -10.20 9.24 8.59
CA GLY A 98 -11.10 10.32 8.17
C GLY A 98 -10.41 11.49 7.47
N ASN A 99 -9.08 11.53 7.51
CA ASN A 99 -8.30 12.58 6.86
C ASN A 99 -7.73 12.13 5.50
N ILE A 100 -7.99 10.89 5.08
CA ILE A 100 -7.56 10.40 3.76
C ILE A 100 -8.49 10.99 2.69
N PRO A 101 -7.96 11.77 1.73
CA PRO A 101 -8.80 12.31 0.66
C PRO A 101 -9.38 11.19 -0.20
N GLN A 102 -10.66 11.30 -0.54
CA GLN A 102 -11.31 10.26 -1.35
C GLN A 102 -10.68 10.16 -2.75
N GLN A 103 -10.22 11.28 -3.32
CA GLN A 103 -9.64 11.32 -4.67
C GLN A 103 -8.37 10.47 -4.78
N ILE A 104 -7.49 10.50 -3.76
CA ILE A 104 -6.29 9.66 -3.78
C ILE A 104 -6.63 8.18 -3.60
N LEU A 105 -7.64 7.88 -2.79
CA LEU A 105 -8.10 6.52 -2.61
C LEU A 105 -8.69 5.96 -3.90
N ASP A 106 -9.47 6.75 -4.63
CA ASP A 106 -10.05 6.37 -5.92
C ASP A 106 -8.96 6.14 -6.97
N LEU A 107 -7.96 7.02 -7.03
CA LEU A 107 -6.81 6.87 -7.93
C LEU A 107 -6.01 5.60 -7.65
N LEU A 108 -5.72 5.32 -6.37
CA LEU A 108 -5.03 4.10 -5.97
C LEU A 108 -5.87 2.85 -6.26
N ASN A 109 -7.18 2.89 -6.03
CA ASN A 109 -8.09 1.79 -6.35
C ASN A 109 -8.19 1.54 -7.87
N ALA A 110 -8.19 2.59 -8.69
CA ALA A 110 -8.16 2.44 -10.14
C ALA A 110 -6.84 1.80 -10.61
N THR A 111 -5.73 2.15 -9.96
CA THR A 111 -4.40 1.61 -10.27
C THR A 111 -4.24 0.16 -9.80
N VAL A 112 -4.64 -0.14 -8.57
CA VAL A 112 -4.51 -1.49 -7.98
C VAL A 112 -5.35 -2.51 -8.76
N LYS A 113 -6.50 -2.09 -9.33
CA LYS A 113 -7.33 -2.95 -10.19
C LYS A 113 -6.62 -3.44 -11.45
N GLN A 114 -5.53 -2.77 -11.87
CA GLN A 114 -4.68 -3.24 -12.97
C GLN A 114 -3.74 -4.38 -12.55
N LEU A 115 -3.51 -4.52 -11.25
CA LEU A 115 -2.72 -5.59 -10.63
C LEU A 115 -3.62 -6.74 -10.18
N ASP A 116 -4.74 -6.42 -9.54
CA ASP A 116 -5.68 -7.35 -8.92
C ASP A 116 -7.07 -6.73 -8.80
N ILE A 117 -8.04 -7.29 -9.53
CA ILE A 117 -9.40 -6.76 -9.61
C ILE A 117 -10.19 -6.89 -8.30
N GLU A 118 -9.82 -7.86 -7.45
CA GLU A 118 -10.50 -8.14 -6.19
C GLU A 118 -9.95 -7.29 -5.04
N ASN A 119 -8.76 -6.70 -5.21
CA ASN A 119 -8.12 -5.91 -4.17
C ASN A 119 -8.74 -4.51 -4.10
N VAL A 120 -9.49 -4.26 -3.03
CA VAL A 120 -10.08 -2.95 -2.75
C VAL A 120 -9.37 -2.33 -1.55
N LEU A 121 -8.84 -1.13 -1.77
CA LEU A 121 -8.17 -0.33 -0.75
C LEU A 121 -9.19 0.51 0.00
N THR A 122 -9.03 0.56 1.32
CA THR A 122 -9.82 1.39 2.24
C THR A 122 -8.97 2.51 2.85
N PRO A 123 -9.58 3.60 3.37
CA PRO A 123 -8.85 4.64 4.10
C PRO A 123 -7.99 4.07 5.24
N ARG A 124 -8.51 3.06 5.94
CA ARG A 124 -7.81 2.31 6.99
C ARG A 124 -6.51 1.68 6.52
N ASN A 125 -6.51 1.06 5.34
CA ASN A 125 -5.30 0.47 4.78
C ASN A 125 -4.23 1.56 4.50
N LEU A 126 -4.66 2.70 3.97
CA LEU A 126 -3.78 3.84 3.67
C LEU A 126 -3.19 4.45 4.94
N ALA A 127 -4.02 4.75 5.93
CA ALA A 127 -3.58 5.29 7.22
C ALA A 127 -2.59 4.34 7.90
N THR A 128 -2.87 3.03 7.88
CA THR A 128 -1.96 2.01 8.45
C THR A 128 -0.61 2.00 7.73
N PHE A 129 -0.61 2.03 6.39
CA PHE A 129 0.61 2.07 5.58
C PHE A 129 1.44 3.33 5.86
N LEU A 130 0.80 4.49 5.87
CA LEU A 130 1.44 5.78 6.11
C LEU A 130 2.01 5.87 7.53
N ASN A 131 1.24 5.46 8.55
CA ASN A 131 1.71 5.49 9.93
C ASN A 131 2.90 4.54 10.16
N ASP A 132 2.90 3.34 9.55
CA ASP A 132 4.06 2.44 9.60
C ASP A 132 5.29 3.07 8.92
N ALA A 133 5.10 3.77 7.79
CA ALA A 133 6.18 4.47 7.13
C ALA A 133 6.70 5.66 7.96
N LEU A 134 5.82 6.44 8.58
CA LEU A 134 6.18 7.57 9.43
C LEU A 134 7.02 7.12 10.63
N VAL A 135 6.62 6.05 11.31
CA VAL A 135 7.36 5.50 12.45
C VAL A 135 8.78 5.08 12.05
N ARG A 136 8.96 4.53 10.85
CA ARG A 136 10.23 3.93 10.42
C ARG A 136 11.17 4.90 9.71
N TYR A 137 10.63 5.78 8.87
CA TYR A 137 11.45 6.54 7.92
C TYR A 137 11.46 8.04 8.22
N PHE A 138 10.45 8.59 8.88
CA PHE A 138 10.32 10.05 9.05
C PHE A 138 11.46 10.68 9.87
N ARG A 139 12.06 9.91 10.78
CA ARG A 139 13.21 10.35 11.58
C ARG A 139 14.57 10.06 10.93
N GLY A 140 14.58 9.34 9.82
CA GLY A 140 15.77 8.85 9.15
C GLY A 140 16.23 9.74 7.99
N SER A 141 17.51 9.64 7.64
CA SER A 141 18.04 10.28 6.43
C SER A 141 17.44 9.65 5.16
N GLU A 142 16.89 8.44 5.26
CA GLU A 142 16.23 7.74 4.16
C GLU A 142 15.05 8.52 3.58
N TRP A 143 14.34 9.29 4.41
CA TRP A 143 13.23 10.14 3.96
C TRP A 143 13.71 11.17 2.93
N HIS A 144 14.79 11.88 3.25
CA HIS A 144 15.33 12.96 2.42
C HIS A 144 16.16 12.43 1.24
N ASN A 145 16.91 11.35 1.45
CA ASN A 145 17.75 10.74 0.43
C ASN A 145 16.93 10.08 -0.69
N SER A 146 15.73 9.58 -0.37
CA SER A 146 14.83 8.98 -1.37
C SER A 146 14.38 9.98 -2.45
N ILE A 147 14.33 11.27 -2.10
CA ILE A 147 13.95 12.36 -3.00
C ILE A 147 15.16 12.78 -3.87
N ALA A 148 16.34 12.91 -3.26
CA ALA A 148 17.53 13.39 -3.95
C ALA A 148 18.11 12.39 -4.97
N GLY A 149 17.86 11.08 -4.79
CA GLY A 149 18.45 10.03 -5.63
C GLY A 149 17.80 9.82 -7.00
N SER A 150 16.61 10.37 -7.26
CA SER A 150 15.80 10.03 -8.45
C SER A 150 16.21 10.77 -9.73
N ASN A 151 17.12 11.75 -9.67
CA ASN A 151 17.42 12.66 -10.78
C ASN A 151 18.37 12.10 -11.86
N LYS A 152 18.66 10.80 -11.90
CA LYS A 152 19.62 10.25 -12.88
C LYS A 152 19.01 9.59 -14.12
N SER A 153 17.69 9.42 -14.22
CA SER A 153 17.10 8.85 -15.47
C SER A 153 15.64 9.17 -15.77
N SER A 154 14.90 9.86 -14.91
CA SER A 154 13.49 10.20 -15.18
C SER A 154 13.39 11.64 -15.68
N GLY A 155 13.21 11.80 -16.99
CA GLY A 155 12.94 13.09 -17.62
C GLY A 155 11.66 13.69 -17.03
N PHE A 156 11.81 14.84 -16.38
CA PHE A 156 10.75 15.64 -15.79
C PHE A 156 9.62 15.89 -16.80
N PHE A 157 8.56 15.08 -16.77
CA PHE A 157 7.33 15.39 -17.49
C PHE A 157 6.44 16.20 -16.55
N VAL A 158 6.46 17.51 -16.76
CA VAL A 158 5.42 18.41 -16.26
C VAL A 158 4.08 17.85 -16.73
N MET A 159 3.16 17.57 -15.80
CA MET A 159 1.78 17.20 -16.13
C MET A 159 1.24 18.19 -17.17
N PRO A 160 0.80 17.75 -18.37
CA PRO A 160 0.23 18.65 -19.34
C PRO A 160 -1.04 19.23 -18.74
N SER A 161 -0.97 20.51 -18.35
CA SER A 161 -2.15 21.31 -18.07
C SER A 161 -3.00 21.27 -19.33
N SER A 162 -4.19 20.71 -19.19
CA SER A 162 -5.21 20.58 -20.22
C SER A 162 -5.57 21.97 -20.75
N SER A 163 -4.94 22.40 -21.84
CA SER A 163 -5.36 23.49 -22.73
C SER A 163 -4.43 23.55 -23.94
N ASP A 164 -4.65 22.69 -24.94
CA ASP A 164 -4.84 23.21 -26.29
C ASP A 164 -5.37 22.13 -27.22
N SER A 165 -6.44 22.50 -27.92
CA SER A 165 -7.09 21.67 -28.91
C SER A 165 -6.43 21.93 -30.25
N SER A 166 -6.40 20.89 -31.10
CA SER A 166 -6.26 21.03 -32.55
C SER A 166 -4.85 21.22 -33.09
N LYS A 167 -4.19 20.12 -33.50
CA LYS A 167 -3.57 20.00 -34.84
C LYS A 167 -3.63 18.56 -35.37
N ARG A 168 -4.53 18.37 -36.34
CA ARG A 168 -4.32 17.72 -37.65
C ARG A 168 -3.55 16.39 -37.66
N VAL A 169 -4.32 15.31 -37.71
CA VAL A 169 -3.88 13.95 -38.08
C VAL A 169 -3.59 13.90 -39.58
N GLU A 170 -2.33 13.72 -39.95
CA GLU A 170 -1.91 13.40 -41.32
C GLU A 170 -1.78 11.87 -41.45
N SER A 171 -2.70 11.28 -42.18
CA SER A 171 -2.85 9.84 -42.40
C SER A 171 -1.65 9.23 -43.14
N ARG A 172 -0.81 8.46 -42.44
CA ARG A 172 0.16 7.56 -43.09
C ARG A 172 -0.48 6.20 -43.37
N LYS A 173 -0.68 5.93 -44.67
CA LYS A 173 -0.96 4.60 -45.24
C LYS A 173 0.10 3.59 -44.79
N ARG A 174 -0.33 2.47 -44.21
CA ARG A 174 0.49 1.25 -44.11
C ARG A 174 0.41 0.46 -45.42
N PRO A 175 1.52 -0.11 -45.93
CA PRO A 175 1.48 -1.16 -46.94
C PRO A 175 0.90 -2.45 -46.33
N ALA A 176 0.08 -3.16 -47.10
CA ALA A 176 -0.38 -4.49 -46.77
C ALA A 176 0.73 -5.50 -47.07
N GLU A 177 1.35 -6.08 -46.03
CA GLU A 177 2.16 -7.29 -46.18
C GLU A 177 1.27 -8.53 -46.01
N ALA A 178 1.54 -9.51 -46.87
CA ALA A 178 0.81 -10.74 -47.02
C ALA A 178 0.87 -11.58 -45.74
N ILE A 179 -0.30 -12.04 -45.30
CA ILE A 179 -0.44 -12.99 -44.21
C ILE A 179 -0.20 -14.37 -44.81
N ASP A 180 0.94 -14.97 -44.50
CA ASP A 180 1.19 -16.38 -44.79
C ASP A 180 0.24 -17.26 -43.96
N VAL A 181 -0.44 -18.15 -44.67
CA VAL A 181 -1.40 -19.11 -44.13
C VAL A 181 -0.66 -20.13 -43.27
N ILE A 182 -0.82 -20.03 -41.95
CA ILE A 182 -0.34 -21.05 -41.00
C ILE A 182 -1.22 -22.30 -41.14
N PRO A 183 -0.65 -23.49 -41.41
CA PRO A 183 -1.42 -24.73 -41.46
C PRO A 183 -2.01 -25.08 -40.10
N VAL A 184 -3.33 -25.17 -40.04
CA VAL A 184 -4.07 -25.63 -38.85
C VAL A 184 -3.87 -27.14 -38.68
N PRO A 185 -3.33 -27.62 -37.54
CA PRO A 185 -3.19 -29.05 -37.30
C PRO A 185 -4.58 -29.70 -37.06
N PRO A 186 -4.77 -30.95 -37.51
CA PRO A 186 -6.05 -31.65 -37.38
C PRO A 186 -6.39 -31.98 -35.92
N PRO A 187 -7.69 -32.03 -35.59
CA PRO A 187 -8.18 -32.26 -34.23
C PRO A 187 -7.79 -33.65 -33.72
N GLN A 188 -7.15 -33.67 -32.55
CA GLN A 188 -6.82 -34.90 -31.83
C GLN A 188 -8.09 -35.50 -31.20
N PRO A 189 -8.27 -36.84 -31.23
CA PRO A 189 -9.43 -37.51 -30.65
C PRO A 189 -9.45 -37.39 -29.12
N VAL A 190 -10.60 -36.93 -28.62
CA VAL A 190 -10.89 -36.74 -27.20
C VAL A 190 -10.96 -38.10 -26.50
N ARG A 191 -10.19 -38.28 -25.43
CA ARG A 191 -10.25 -39.48 -24.58
C ARG A 191 -11.54 -39.47 -23.74
N PRO A 192 -12.27 -40.60 -23.61
CA PRO A 192 -13.43 -40.69 -22.72
C PRO A 192 -12.96 -40.71 -21.27
N CYS A 193 -13.46 -39.78 -20.46
CA CYS A 193 -13.28 -39.80 -19.01
C CYS A 193 -14.27 -40.80 -18.41
N GLY A 194 -13.76 -41.90 -17.83
CA GLY A 194 -14.58 -42.89 -17.14
C GLY A 194 -15.10 -42.35 -15.82
N SER A 195 -16.43 -42.31 -15.68
CA SER A 195 -17.12 -42.20 -14.40
C SER A 195 -16.89 -43.45 -13.57
N THR A 196 -16.29 -43.30 -12.39
CA THR A 196 -16.49 -44.25 -11.29
C THR A 196 -17.38 -43.61 -10.24
N HIS A 197 -18.62 -44.05 -10.30
CA HIS A 197 -19.61 -44.17 -9.24
C HIS A 197 -18.99 -44.60 -7.91
N LEU A 198 -19.29 -43.88 -6.82
CA LEU A 198 -19.20 -44.40 -5.45
C LEU A 198 -20.27 -43.72 -4.59
N GLU A 199 -21.36 -44.45 -4.43
CA GLU A 199 -22.34 -44.29 -3.36
C GLU A 199 -21.74 -44.66 -2.00
N GLY A 200 -22.34 -44.13 -0.94
CA GLY A 200 -22.16 -44.56 0.45
C GLY A 200 -21.77 -43.37 1.33
N GLY A 201 -22.44 -43.07 2.43
CA GLY A 201 -23.51 -43.74 3.15
C GLY A 201 -23.69 -42.95 4.45
N TYR A 202 -24.93 -42.65 4.77
CA TYR A 202 -25.39 -42.02 6.01
C TYR A 202 -25.07 -42.92 7.20
N SER A 203 -24.53 -42.36 8.28
CA SER A 203 -24.65 -42.94 9.62
C SER A 203 -24.50 -41.86 10.69
N SER A 204 -25.61 -41.62 11.38
CA SER A 204 -25.71 -40.89 12.64
C SER A 204 -25.50 -41.86 13.80
N ALA A 205 -24.75 -41.45 14.82
CA ALA A 205 -24.78 -41.97 16.19
C ALA A 205 -24.14 -40.89 17.09
N SER A 206 -24.89 -40.12 17.88
CA SER A 206 -25.38 -40.42 19.23
C SER A 206 -24.29 -40.73 20.26
N GLY A 207 -24.12 -39.78 21.19
CA GLY A 207 -23.65 -39.85 22.58
C GLY A 207 -22.76 -40.99 23.07
N GLU A 208 -21.72 -40.63 23.84
CA GLU A 208 -21.72 -40.92 25.29
C GLU A 208 -20.53 -40.27 26.00
N CYS A 209 -20.78 -39.99 27.28
CA CYS A 209 -19.94 -39.36 28.27
C CYS A 209 -19.09 -40.43 28.98
N VAL A 210 -17.77 -40.28 29.06
CA VAL A 210 -16.93 -41.09 29.96
C VAL A 210 -15.88 -40.21 30.65
N GLN A 211 -15.82 -40.37 31.97
CA GLN A 211 -14.96 -39.71 32.95
C GLN A 211 -13.46 -40.11 32.87
N PRO A 212 -12.57 -39.36 33.54
CA PRO A 212 -11.12 -39.51 33.41
C PRO A 212 -10.56 -40.62 34.32
N GLN A 213 -9.59 -41.38 33.80
CA GLN A 213 -8.75 -42.28 34.59
C GLN A 213 -7.35 -41.67 34.80
N ASN A 214 -6.98 -41.60 36.08
CA ASN A 214 -5.63 -41.35 36.57
C ASN A 214 -4.67 -42.44 36.08
N ASN A 215 -3.49 -42.04 35.59
CA ASN A 215 -2.31 -42.90 35.57
C ASN A 215 -1.07 -42.07 35.91
N SER A 216 -0.50 -42.39 37.06
CA SER A 216 0.85 -42.02 37.47
C SER A 216 1.86 -42.85 36.68
N GLY A 217 2.83 -42.20 36.03
CA GLY A 217 3.89 -42.86 35.28
C GLY A 217 5.09 -41.95 35.09
N THR A 218 6.15 -42.28 35.82
CA THR A 218 7.48 -41.67 35.92
C THR A 218 8.26 -41.54 34.60
N GLY A 219 8.99 -40.42 34.45
CA GLY A 219 10.32 -40.37 33.85
C GLY A 219 10.40 -39.94 32.39
N GLY A 220 11.08 -38.81 32.13
CA GLY A 220 11.51 -38.43 30.79
C GLY A 220 11.63 -36.92 30.62
N GLU A 221 12.85 -36.43 30.78
CA GLU A 221 13.27 -35.05 30.53
C GLU A 221 12.84 -34.60 29.12
N ASN A 222 12.09 -33.51 29.02
CA ASN A 222 12.00 -32.73 27.79
C ASN A 222 11.55 -31.28 28.07
N VAL A 223 12.26 -30.38 27.41
CA VAL A 223 12.21 -28.92 27.56
C VAL A 223 10.80 -28.38 27.33
N SER A 224 10.29 -27.72 28.37
CA SER A 224 9.03 -26.98 28.40
C SER A 224 9.14 -25.65 27.66
N CYS A 225 8.31 -25.47 26.65
CA CYS A 225 7.83 -24.15 26.22
C CYS A 225 6.31 -24.24 26.06
N SER A 226 5.60 -23.97 27.14
CA SER A 226 4.16 -23.77 27.12
C SER A 226 3.81 -22.39 26.53
N PRO A 227 2.68 -22.27 25.81
CA PRO A 227 2.14 -21.01 25.36
C PRO A 227 1.39 -20.31 26.52
N THR A 228 1.76 -19.07 26.83
CA THR A 228 0.98 -18.20 27.71
C THR A 228 -0.25 -17.68 26.97
N THR A 229 -1.40 -18.22 27.36
CA THR A 229 -2.73 -17.65 27.15
C THR A 229 -3.12 -17.05 28.49
N GLU A 230 -3.36 -15.73 28.53
CA GLU A 230 -3.95 -14.90 29.61
C GLU A 230 -3.38 -13.48 29.39
N SER A 231 -4.13 -12.50 28.90
CA SER A 231 -5.20 -11.87 29.67
C SER A 231 -5.94 -10.88 28.78
N ASP A 232 -7.22 -11.18 28.52
CA ASP A 232 -8.25 -10.17 28.34
C ASP A 232 -8.46 -9.41 29.65
N ASN A 233 -8.95 -8.17 29.56
CA ASN A 233 -9.30 -7.20 30.61
C ASN A 233 -8.29 -6.07 30.85
N LEU A 234 -8.27 -5.07 29.95
CA LEU A 234 -7.84 -3.72 30.33
C LEU A 234 -8.37 -2.61 29.41
N PHE A 235 -9.67 -2.54 29.11
CA PHE A 235 -10.25 -1.34 28.48
C PHE A 235 -11.68 -1.08 28.97
N GLU A 236 -11.82 -0.75 30.26
CA GLU A 236 -12.88 0.14 30.73
C GLU A 236 -12.26 1.17 31.68
N GLN A 237 -11.55 2.15 31.13
CA GLN A 237 -11.33 3.41 31.84
C GLN A 237 -12.47 4.36 31.50
N LYS A 238 -13.39 4.44 32.44
CA LYS A 238 -14.47 5.42 32.57
C LYS A 238 -13.88 6.83 32.51
N ILE A 239 -13.93 7.47 31.35
CA ILE A 239 -13.55 8.87 31.18
C ILE A 239 -14.59 9.70 31.94
N LYS A 240 -14.17 10.27 33.07
CA LYS A 240 -14.91 11.30 33.79
C LYS A 240 -14.84 12.57 32.96
N VAL A 241 -15.93 12.88 32.26
CA VAL A 241 -16.12 14.16 31.57
C VAL A 241 -16.35 15.23 32.63
N GLU A 242 -15.37 16.10 32.84
CA GLU A 242 -15.59 17.37 33.53
C GLU A 242 -16.13 18.39 32.53
N PRO A 243 -17.26 19.07 32.83
CA PRO A 243 -17.77 20.15 32.01
C PRO A 243 -17.16 21.47 32.47
N GLY A 244 -16.43 22.14 31.59
CA GLY A 244 -16.02 23.53 31.81
C GLY A 244 -14.77 23.88 31.03
N LEU A 245 -14.97 24.67 29.96
CA LEU A 245 -14.23 25.92 29.72
C LEU A 245 -14.69 26.52 28.39
N GLU A 246 -15.54 27.53 28.56
CA GLU A 246 -15.57 28.83 27.90
C GLU A 246 -15.15 28.93 26.42
N GLU A 247 -16.13 29.39 25.63
CA GLU A 247 -16.00 29.84 24.25
C GLU A 247 -15.02 31.02 24.16
N GLU A 248 -13.84 30.81 23.59
CA GLU A 248 -13.02 31.93 23.09
C GLU A 248 -13.44 32.26 21.65
N GLU A 249 -13.87 33.50 21.45
CA GLU A 249 -14.20 34.10 20.16
C GLU A 249 -13.01 34.07 19.18
N PRO A 250 -13.24 33.82 17.88
CA PRO A 250 -12.21 33.95 16.87
C PRO A 250 -11.89 35.43 16.60
N SER A 251 -10.70 35.84 17.04
CA SER A 251 -10.05 37.10 16.67
C SER A 251 -9.92 37.24 15.15
N ASN A 252 -10.58 38.26 14.61
CA ASN A 252 -10.54 38.65 13.20
C ASN A 252 -9.13 39.06 12.77
N PHE A 253 -8.43 38.16 12.08
CA PHE A 253 -7.15 38.46 11.43
C PHE A 253 -7.40 39.16 10.08
N LEU A 254 -7.37 40.49 10.12
CA LEU A 254 -7.46 41.37 8.95
C LEU A 254 -6.21 41.17 8.07
N MET A 255 -6.36 40.50 6.93
CA MET A 255 -5.31 40.45 5.89
C MET A 255 -5.33 41.74 5.09
N THR A 256 -4.30 42.57 5.29
CA THR A 256 -3.99 43.72 4.46
C THR A 256 -3.55 43.25 3.07
N VAL A 257 -4.43 43.41 2.08
CA VAL A 257 -4.11 43.19 0.67
C VAL A 257 -3.15 44.28 0.21
N GLY A 258 -1.90 43.90 -0.06
CA GLY A 258 -0.89 44.79 -0.64
C GLY A 258 -1.28 45.19 -2.07
N HIS A 259 -1.51 46.49 -2.26
CA HIS A 259 -1.70 47.11 -3.57
C HIS A 259 -0.43 47.00 -4.40
N ILE A 260 -0.42 46.15 -5.43
CA ILE A 260 0.64 46.10 -6.44
C ILE A 260 0.43 47.27 -7.41
N LYS A 261 1.41 48.15 -7.47
CA LYS A 261 1.47 49.30 -8.38
C LYS A 261 1.97 48.82 -9.75
N PRO A 262 1.26 49.04 -10.87
CA PRO A 262 1.73 48.66 -12.19
C PRO A 262 2.86 49.61 -12.66
N GLU A 263 3.91 49.01 -13.19
CA GLU A 263 5.05 49.66 -13.83
C GLU A 263 4.70 50.02 -15.28
N PRO A 264 4.97 51.24 -15.77
CA PRO A 264 4.65 51.61 -17.15
C PRO A 264 5.69 51.06 -18.14
N LEU A 265 5.19 50.45 -19.23
CA LEU A 265 6.00 50.09 -20.39
C LEU A 265 6.58 51.36 -21.04
N SER A 266 7.90 51.41 -21.14
CA SER A 266 8.63 52.32 -22.03
C SER A 266 8.58 51.79 -23.47
N HIS A 267 8.12 52.66 -24.38
CA HIS A 267 8.23 52.52 -25.83
C HIS A 267 9.59 53.00 -26.33
#